data_AF-A0A6L9UDY8-F1
#
_entry.id   AF-A0A6L9UDY8-F1
#
_cell.length_a   1.000
_cell.length_b   1.000
_cell.length_c   1.000
_cell.angle_alpha   90.00
_cell.angle_beta   90.00
_cell.angle_gamma   90.00
#
_symmetry.space_group_name_H-M   'P 1'
#
loop_
_entity.id
_entity.type
_entity.pdbx_description
1 polymer ?
#
loop_
_entity_poly.entity_id
_entity_poly.type
_entity_poly.pdbx_seq_one_letter_code
_entity_poly.pdbx_strand_id
1 'polypeptide(L)'
;MLRPREGRELRLLDHKVSTFPQTELSWSNDVFGNAIASATFQTRSDSLVVDSSATVDLTASAWPVFDIAASAINYPFLYAHDPHRHPPKRARDDMQSATVIAISR
;
A
#
# COMPACT_ATOMS: atom_id res chain seq x y z
N MET A 1 -1.80 2.68 -4.51
CA MET A 1 -3.18 2.29 -4.15
C MET A 1 -3.69 3.30 -3.12
N LEU A 2 -4.76 4.06 -3.43
CA LEU A 2 -5.23 5.19 -2.59
C LEU A 2 -6.42 4.83 -1.69
N ARG A 3 -7.19 3.79 -2.06
CA ARG A 3 -8.26 3.23 -1.22
C ARG A 3 -7.83 1.85 -0.73
N PRO A 4 -7.78 1.59 0.59
CA PRO A 4 -7.55 0.25 1.11
C PRO A 4 -8.60 -0.73 0.60
N ARG A 5 -8.19 -1.97 0.28
CA ARG A 5 -9.12 -3.02 -0.13
C ARG A 5 -9.73 -3.66 1.10
N GLU A 6 -11.05 -3.69 1.13
CA GLU A 6 -11.83 -4.33 2.18
C GLU A 6 -11.69 -5.85 2.08
N GLY A 7 -11.69 -6.51 3.24
CA GLY A 7 -11.56 -7.95 3.36
C GLY A 7 -12.16 -8.43 4.67
N ARG A 8 -11.93 -9.71 4.99
CA ARG A 8 -12.50 -10.32 6.21
C ARG A 8 -12.06 -9.63 7.50
N GLU A 9 -10.83 -9.13 7.55
CA GLU A 9 -10.20 -8.58 8.76
C GLU A 9 -9.92 -7.08 8.67
N LEU A 10 -10.34 -6.44 7.57
CA LEU A 10 -10.15 -5.03 7.31
C LEU A 10 -11.44 -4.46 6.70
N ARG A 11 -12.07 -3.54 7.43
CA ARG A 11 -13.24 -2.80 6.96
C ARG A 11 -12.88 -1.33 6.78
N LEU A 12 -13.28 -0.74 5.67
CA LEU A 12 -13.08 0.67 5.41
C LEU A 12 -14.25 1.47 5.99
N LEU A 13 -13.98 2.34 6.95
CA LEU A 13 -15.00 3.15 7.63
C LEU A 13 -15.24 4.47 6.88
N ASP A 14 -14.16 5.13 6.49
CA ASP A 14 -14.20 6.38 5.76
C ASP A 14 -13.03 6.47 4.78
N HIS A 15 -13.23 7.16 3.66
CA HIS A 15 -12.19 7.39 2.67
C HIS A 15 -12.42 8.71 1.95
N LYS A 16 -11.41 9.56 1.96
CA LYS A 16 -11.41 10.86 1.30
C LYS A 16 -10.20 10.99 0.40
N VAL A 17 -10.42 11.58 -0.77
CA VAL A 17 -9.37 11.99 -1.70
C VAL A 17 -9.59 13.45 -2.04
N SER A 18 -8.52 14.23 -1.97
CA SER A 18 -8.49 15.62 -2.44
C SER A 18 -7.31 15.83 -3.37
N THR A 19 -7.46 16.79 -4.28
CA THR A 19 -6.47 17.10 -5.30
C THR A 19 -6.20 18.59 -5.35
N PHE A 20 -4.96 18.94 -5.67
CA PHE A 20 -4.59 20.28 -6.10
C PHE A 20 -3.87 20.21 -7.46
N PRO A 21 -4.25 21.01 -8.46
CA PRO A 21 -5.44 21.88 -8.47
C PRO A 21 -6.73 21.06 -8.37
N GLN A 22 -7.82 21.70 -7.98
CA GLN A 22 -9.09 21.02 -7.74
C GLN A 22 -9.57 20.30 -9.00
N THR A 23 -10.04 19.07 -8.84
CA THR A 23 -10.54 18.22 -9.94
C THR A 23 -11.94 17.74 -9.72
N GLU A 24 -12.60 17.43 -10.83
CA GLU A 24 -13.74 16.53 -10.82
C GLU A 24 -13.23 15.09 -10.74
N LEU A 25 -13.64 14.37 -9.70
CA LEU A 25 -13.30 12.95 -9.50
C LEU A 25 -14.50 12.08 -9.86
N SER A 26 -14.28 11.09 -10.72
CA SER A 26 -15.23 10.03 -11.02
C SER A 26 -14.67 8.69 -10.55
N TRP A 27 -15.52 7.85 -9.97
CA TRP A 27 -15.14 6.56 -9.40
C TRP A 27 -15.72 5.41 -10.22
N SER A 28 -14.89 4.39 -10.46
CA SER A 28 -15.27 3.14 -11.10
C SER A 28 -14.61 1.95 -10.39
N ASN A 29 -15.00 0.73 -10.76
CA ASN A 29 -14.37 -0.49 -10.29
C ASN A 29 -13.77 -1.26 -11.47
N ASP A 30 -12.59 -1.84 -11.29
CA ASP A 30 -12.04 -2.81 -12.26
C ASP A 30 -12.68 -4.21 -12.10
N VAL A 31 -12.30 -5.14 -12.98
CA VAL A 31 -12.77 -6.53 -12.96
C VAL A 31 -12.39 -7.31 -11.69
N PHE A 32 -11.41 -6.82 -10.93
CA PHE A 32 -10.97 -7.40 -9.66
C PHE A 32 -11.61 -6.70 -8.45
N GLY A 33 -12.49 -5.71 -8.66
CA GLY A 33 -13.13 -4.93 -7.62
C GLY A 33 -12.23 -3.88 -6.94
N ASN A 34 -11.14 -3.45 -7.60
CA ASN A 34 -10.39 -2.27 -7.14
C ASN A 34 -11.15 -1.01 -7.51
N ALA A 35 -11.27 -0.07 -6.58
CA ALA A 35 -11.75 1.27 -6.86
C ALA A 35 -10.70 2.07 -7.65
N ILE A 36 -11.12 2.63 -8.79
CA ILE A 36 -10.32 3.50 -9.64
C ILE A 36 -10.94 4.90 -9.60
N ALA A 37 -10.11 5.90 -9.32
CA ALA A 37 -10.49 7.31 -9.42
C ALA A 37 -9.93 7.91 -10.72
N SER A 38 -10.81 8.50 -11.53
CA SER A 38 -10.46 9.30 -12.69
C SER A 38 -10.60 10.78 -12.34
N ALA A 39 -9.51 11.53 -12.45
CA ALA A 39 -9.46 12.96 -12.14
C ALA A 39 -9.41 13.80 -13.43
N THR A 40 -10.36 14.71 -13.59
CA THR A 40 -10.39 15.67 -14.71
C THR A 40 -10.01 17.05 -14.19
N PHE A 41 -8.91 17.59 -14.72
CA PHE A 41 -8.38 18.90 -14.37
C PHE A 41 -8.86 19.94 -15.38
N GLN A 42 -9.50 21.00 -14.90
CA GLN A 42 -9.96 22.11 -15.75
C GLN A 42 -8.91 23.23 -15.88
N THR A 43 -7.90 23.24 -15.01
CA THR A 43 -6.85 24.25 -14.98
C THR A 43 -5.49 23.61 -15.15
N ARG A 44 -4.61 24.28 -15.90
CA ARG A 44 -3.21 23.89 -16.01
C ARG A 44 -2.48 24.34 -14.73
N SER A 45 -1.68 23.45 -14.17
CA SER A 45 -0.85 23.72 -13.00
C SER A 45 0.50 23.04 -13.20
N ASP A 46 1.55 23.64 -12.64
CA ASP A 46 2.90 23.08 -12.68
C ASP A 46 3.14 22.06 -11.56
N SER A 47 2.16 21.91 -10.65
CA SER A 47 2.18 20.95 -9.55
C SER A 47 0.85 20.21 -9.42
N LEU A 48 0.95 18.91 -9.11
CA LEU A 48 -0.16 18.03 -8.77
C LEU A 48 0.06 17.46 -7.37
N VAL A 49 -0.90 17.71 -6.47
CA VAL A 49 -0.97 17.07 -5.15
C VAL A 49 -2.20 16.18 -5.11
N VAL A 50 -2.03 14.97 -4.59
CA VAL A 50 -3.13 14.02 -4.34
C VAL A 50 -3.01 13.56 -2.90
N ASP A 51 -3.94 14.02 -2.07
CA ASP A 51 -4.05 13.62 -0.67
C ASP A 51 -5.14 12.56 -0.53
N SER A 52 -4.80 11.47 0.15
CA SER A 52 -5.77 10.42 0.47
C SER A 52 -5.70 10.04 1.93
N SER A 53 -6.85 10.11 2.60
CA SER A 53 -7.01 9.70 3.99
C SER A 53 -8.06 8.60 4.07
N ALA A 54 -7.76 7.55 4.83
CA ALA A 54 -8.67 6.43 5.06
C ALA A 54 -8.74 6.11 6.55
N THR A 55 -9.95 5.92 7.06
CA THR A 55 -10.17 5.37 8.39
C THR A 55 -10.59 3.92 8.22
N VAL A 56 -9.84 2.99 8.80
CA VAL A 56 -10.11 1.55 8.71
C VAL A 56 -10.32 0.94 10.09
N ASP A 57 -11.15 -0.08 10.13
CA ASP A 57 -11.31 -0.98 11.26
C ASP A 57 -10.55 -2.28 10.95
N LEU A 58 -9.58 -2.61 11.80
CA LEU A 58 -8.71 -3.78 11.67
C LEU A 58 -9.07 -4.77 12.76
N THR A 59 -9.74 -5.84 12.38
CA THR A 59 -10.22 -6.89 13.30
C THR A 59 -9.34 -8.14 13.27
N ALA A 60 -8.24 -8.09 12.51
CA ALA A 60 -7.19 -9.09 12.57
C ALA A 60 -6.77 -9.29 14.03
N SER A 61 -6.68 -10.54 14.47
CA SER A 61 -6.12 -10.84 15.78
C SER A 61 -4.72 -10.21 15.84
N ALA A 62 -4.42 -9.52 16.95
CA ALA A 62 -3.07 -9.03 17.19
C ALA A 62 -2.11 -10.20 16.93
N TRP A 63 -1.19 -10.02 15.98
CA TRP A 63 -0.18 -11.03 15.69
C TRP A 63 0.40 -11.51 17.01
N PRO A 64 0.52 -12.83 17.26
CA PRO A 64 1.14 -13.28 18.49
C PRO A 64 2.50 -12.60 18.58
N VAL A 65 2.79 -11.98 19.73
CA VAL A 65 4.14 -11.53 20.05
C VAL A 65 4.96 -12.81 20.11
N PHE A 66 5.59 -13.14 18.99
CA PHE A 66 6.57 -14.21 18.98
C PHE A 66 7.72 -13.76 19.87
N ASP A 67 8.17 -14.65 20.75
CA ASP A 67 9.39 -14.44 21.50
C ASP A 67 10.53 -14.29 20.48
N ILE A 68 10.91 -13.05 20.19
CA ILE A 68 12.12 -12.77 19.43
C ILE A 68 13.30 -13.04 20.34
N ALA A 69 14.34 -13.68 19.80
CA ALA A 69 15.60 -13.81 20.53
C ALA A 69 16.06 -12.40 20.95
N ALA A 70 16.57 -12.24 22.18
CA ALA A 70 17.03 -10.93 22.67
C ALA A 70 18.06 -10.27 21.73
N SER A 71 18.83 -11.08 21.00
CA SER A 71 19.77 -10.63 19.97
C SER A 71 19.11 -9.98 18.74
N ALA A 72 17.83 -10.20 18.51
CA ALA A 72 17.07 -9.67 17.37
C ALA A 72 16.33 -8.36 17.67
N ILE A 73 16.49 -7.81 18.88
CA ILE A 73 15.87 -6.54 19.29
C ILE A 73 16.46 -5.34 18.52
N ASN A 74 17.73 -5.41 18.12
CA ASN A 74 18.43 -4.32 17.43
C ASN A 74 18.82 -4.73 16.01
N TYR A 75 18.51 -3.87 15.03
CA TYR A 75 18.92 -4.08 13.64
C TYR A 75 20.28 -3.41 13.36
N PRO A 76 21.20 -4.08 12.64
CA PRO A 76 21.11 -5.44 12.09
C PRO A 76 21.48 -6.53 13.10
N PHE A 77 20.78 -7.67 13.06
CA PHE A 77 21.11 -8.87 13.83
C PHE A 77 21.54 -10.02 12.90
N LEU A 78 22.34 -10.93 13.43
CA LEU A 78 22.85 -12.08 12.69
C LEU A 78 21.77 -13.18 12.62
N TYR A 79 21.45 -13.62 11.42
CA TYR A 79 20.68 -14.84 11.21
C TYR A 79 21.56 -16.04 11.55
N ALA A 80 21.03 -16.98 12.33
CA ALA A 80 21.68 -18.28 12.49
C ALA A 80 21.84 -18.92 11.10
N HIS A 81 22.96 -19.60 10.87
CA HIS A 81 23.28 -20.23 9.61
C HIS A 81 22.18 -21.21 9.21
N ASP A 82 21.32 -20.85 8.25
CA ASP A 82 20.27 -21.71 7.72
C ASP A 82 20.86 -22.64 6.65
N PRO A 83 20.99 -23.96 6.92
CA PRO A 83 21.51 -24.92 5.95
C PRO A 83 20.54 -25.21 4.79
N HIS A 84 19.28 -24.76 4.86
CA HIS A 84 18.24 -25.00 3.84
C HIS A 84 18.02 -23.83 2.87
N ARG A 85 19.00 -22.92 2.74
CA ARG A 85 18.91 -21.81 1.79
C ARG A 85 18.83 -22.32 0.34
N HIS A 86 17.62 -22.42 -0.19
CA HIS A 86 17.40 -22.62 -1.61
C HIS A 86 17.94 -21.42 -2.42
N PRO A 87 18.64 -21.64 -3.54
CA PRO A 87 19.11 -20.55 -4.38
C PRO A 87 17.91 -19.76 -4.94
N PRO A 88 18.00 -18.43 -5.02
CA PRO A 88 16.92 -17.61 -5.57
C PRO A 88 16.66 -18.00 -7.03
N LYS A 89 15.39 -18.28 -7.36
CA LYS A 89 14.96 -18.51 -8.75
C LYS A 89 15.19 -17.22 -9.54
N ARG A 90 15.95 -17.32 -10.64
CA ARG A 90 16.22 -16.22 -11.59
C ARG A 90 14.89 -15.57 -12.02
N ALA A 91 14.69 -14.30 -11.65
CA ALA A 91 13.61 -13.50 -12.17
C ALA A 91 13.85 -13.28 -13.68
N ARG A 92 12.85 -13.58 -14.50
CA ARG A 92 12.83 -13.12 -15.89
C ARG A 92 12.58 -11.62 -15.86
N ASP A 93 13.48 -10.88 -16.51
CA ASP A 93 13.24 -9.53 -16.98
C ASP A 93 12.01 -9.56 -17.89
N ASP A 94 10.98 -8.79 -17.55
CA ASP A 94 10.21 -8.01 -18.51
C ASP A 94 9.18 -7.11 -17.81
N MET A 95 9.09 -5.89 -18.37
CA MET A 95 8.01 -4.90 -18.28
C MET A 95 7.97 -3.93 -17.09
N GLN A 96 8.31 -2.69 -17.44
CA GLN A 96 8.08 -1.44 -16.74
C GLN A 96 6.64 -1.28 -16.24
N SER A 97 6.46 -1.02 -14.95
CA SER A 97 5.29 -0.30 -14.40
C SER A 97 5.70 0.34 -13.08
N ALA A 98 6.06 1.61 -13.13
CA ALA A 98 6.38 2.39 -11.95
C ALA A 98 5.06 2.73 -11.21
N THR A 99 4.81 2.04 -10.09
CA THR A 99 3.74 2.39 -9.15
C THR A 99 4.36 3.25 -8.04
N VAL A 100 4.00 4.53 -8.00
CA VAL A 100 4.39 5.44 -6.91
C VAL A 100 3.54 5.12 -5.68
N ILE A 101 4.19 4.66 -4.61
CA ILE A 101 3.59 4.40 -3.30
C ILE A 101 4.11 5.49 -2.36
N ALA A 102 3.27 6.48 -2.06
CA ALA A 102 3.54 7.41 -0.95
C ALA A 102 2.87 6.85 0.31
N ILE A 103 3.66 6.46 1.30
CA ILE A 103 3.21 6.14 2.65
C ILE A 103 3.46 7.40 3.48
N SER A 104 2.41 8.09 3.92
CA SER A 104 2.55 9.13 4.95
C SER A 104 2.69 8.46 6.33
N ARG A 105 3.56 9.06 7.15
CA ARG A 105 3.92 8.63 8.51
C ARG A 105 2.74 8.65 9.48
#